data_AF-A0A017TGG5-F1
#
_entry.id   AF-A0A017TGG5-F1
#
_cell.length_a   1.000
_cell.length_b   1.000
_cell.length_c   1.000
_cell.angle_alpha   90.00
_cell.angle_beta   90.00
_cell.angle_gamma   90.00
#
_symmetry.space_group_name_H-M   'P 1'
#
loop_
_entity.id
_entity.type
_entity.pdbx_description
1 polymer ?
#
loop_
_entity_poly.entity_id
_entity_poly.type
_entity_poly.pdbx_seq_one_letter_code
_entity_poly.pdbx_strand_id
1 'polypeptide(L)'
;MTQHSQHLGPSAPTSTNDIRPLRLCIVDMNNGHVNQAMRCLRGMVATFFERVRLYNPQLDCQLVEVSPRDTNNPIPRDCDLYIGTGGPGSPFDGAGDPWTFDLARFFDETVESTIKGGVDQRAMFAICHSFEMAVQHFAFAKMAPRVDRKFGIMPVYMTPAGQTHPLLAPFGDRLFAFEHRNWEAVDLDERKLASLGGSLLALESRDGISKGRAILGVDIAPGIEAVQFHPEADRAGVVNWISRPEQAAAFKATYGEVTYQAMLRTLDDPRRVARTYTLLIPGWLTRRFNLLAPHRDYVGLPPVPDVIPERFAPGGTAMSATPPRPSTPPSANLAAPSGA
;
A
#
# COMPACT_ATOMS: atom_id res chain seq x y z
N MET A 1 -57.13 5.93 48.00
CA MET A 1 -55.83 6.49 48.43
C MET A 1 -54.85 5.33 48.50
N THR A 2 -54.04 5.15 47.47
CA THR A 2 -53.00 4.11 47.40
C THR A 2 -51.80 4.74 46.69
N GLN A 3 -50.76 5.04 47.45
CA GLN A 3 -49.47 5.52 46.92
C GLN A 3 -48.62 4.30 46.56
N HIS A 4 -48.12 4.26 45.33
CA HIS A 4 -46.99 3.42 44.94
C HIS A 4 -45.83 4.36 44.62
N SER A 5 -44.85 4.38 45.54
CA SER A 5 -43.58 5.08 45.36
C SER A 5 -42.65 4.17 44.54
N GLN A 6 -42.32 4.57 43.32
CA GLN A 6 -41.25 3.94 42.56
C GLN A 6 -39.94 4.70 42.83
N HIS A 7 -39.00 4.02 43.49
CA HIS A 7 -37.62 4.45 43.62
C HIS A 7 -36.93 4.34 42.25
N LEU A 8 -36.65 5.48 41.61
CA LEU A 8 -35.67 5.58 40.53
C LEU A 8 -34.28 5.70 41.17
N GLY A 9 -33.53 4.61 41.15
CA GLY A 9 -32.08 4.65 41.43
C GLY A 9 -31.35 5.42 40.32
N PRO A 10 -30.19 6.05 40.62
CA PRO A 10 -29.43 6.78 39.62
C PRO A 10 -28.94 5.80 38.55
N SER A 11 -29.40 6.00 37.32
CA SER A 11 -28.85 5.37 36.12
C SER A 11 -27.37 5.71 36.03
N ALA A 12 -26.51 4.69 36.08
CA ALA A 12 -25.09 4.82 35.81
C ALA A 12 -24.91 5.46 34.42
N PRO A 13 -23.97 6.41 34.26
CA PRO A 13 -23.64 6.92 32.94
C PRO A 13 -22.98 5.79 32.14
N THR A 14 -23.70 5.22 31.19
CA THR A 14 -23.10 4.50 30.08
C THR A 14 -22.32 5.50 29.25
N SER A 15 -21.07 5.76 29.63
CA SER A 15 -20.10 6.39 28.74
C SER A 15 -19.75 5.35 27.68
N THR A 16 -20.52 5.31 26.59
CA THR A 16 -20.00 4.77 25.35
C THR A 16 -18.89 5.73 24.93
N ASN A 17 -17.64 5.42 25.31
CA ASN A 17 -16.50 6.00 24.62
C ASN A 17 -16.69 5.62 23.15
N ASP A 18 -17.07 6.58 22.32
CA ASP A 18 -17.12 6.40 20.87
C ASP A 18 -15.67 6.26 20.39
N ILE A 19 -15.18 5.02 20.42
CA ILE A 19 -13.90 4.64 19.84
C ILE A 19 -13.98 5.01 18.36
N ARG A 20 -13.12 5.95 17.91
CA ARG A 20 -13.09 6.35 16.51
C ARG A 20 -12.83 5.10 15.65
N PRO A 21 -13.56 4.90 14.54
CA PRO A 21 -13.27 3.81 13.62
C PRO A 21 -11.86 3.89 13.04
N LEU A 22 -11.22 2.74 12.83
CA LEU A 22 -10.01 2.63 12.03
C LEU A 22 -10.39 2.72 10.55
N ARG A 23 -9.86 3.70 9.83
CA ARG A 23 -10.17 3.92 8.42
C ARG A 23 -8.92 3.70 7.56
N LEU A 24 -9.02 2.81 6.58
CA LEU A 24 -7.96 2.54 5.61
C LEU A 24 -8.46 2.88 4.21
N CYS A 25 -7.71 3.73 3.51
CA CYS A 25 -8.01 4.13 2.14
C CYS A 25 -7.09 3.42 1.13
N ILE A 26 -7.68 2.80 0.10
CA ILE A 26 -6.93 2.43 -1.12
C ILE A 26 -7.11 3.56 -2.13
N VAL A 27 -5.99 4.19 -2.49
CA VAL A 27 -5.93 5.22 -3.53
C VAL A 27 -5.61 4.52 -4.85
N ASP A 28 -6.66 4.26 -5.63
CA ASP A 28 -6.64 3.51 -6.87
C ASP A 28 -6.11 4.37 -8.03
N MET A 29 -4.89 4.08 -8.44
CA MET A 29 -4.19 4.77 -9.52
C MET A 29 -4.38 4.10 -10.88
N ASN A 30 -5.33 3.19 -11.05
CA ASN A 30 -5.49 2.42 -12.28
C ASN A 30 -6.19 3.14 -13.42
N ASN A 31 -6.75 4.33 -13.17
CA ASN A 31 -7.38 5.14 -14.21
C ASN A 31 -8.47 4.37 -14.99
N GLY A 32 -9.37 3.69 -14.27
CA GLY A 32 -10.45 2.89 -14.85
C GLY A 32 -10.03 1.52 -15.41
N HIS A 33 -8.72 1.20 -15.45
CA HIS A 33 -8.25 -0.09 -15.95
C HIS A 33 -8.41 -1.20 -14.90
N VAL A 34 -9.06 -2.30 -15.29
CA VAL A 34 -9.19 -3.49 -14.44
C VAL A 34 -7.84 -4.16 -14.24
N ASN A 35 -7.42 -4.35 -12.98
CA ASN A 35 -6.20 -5.05 -12.64
C ASN A 35 -6.39 -6.06 -11.49
N GLN A 36 -5.37 -6.89 -11.26
CA GLN A 36 -5.38 -7.88 -10.17
C GLN A 36 -4.89 -7.31 -8.82
N ALA A 37 -4.26 -6.13 -8.82
CA ALA A 37 -3.73 -5.52 -7.61
C ALA A 37 -4.85 -5.16 -6.63
N MET A 38 -5.95 -4.58 -7.11
CA MET A 38 -7.09 -4.21 -6.24
C MET A 38 -7.69 -5.42 -5.52
N ARG A 39 -7.82 -6.56 -6.21
CA ARG A 39 -8.25 -7.82 -5.58
C ARG A 39 -7.30 -8.23 -4.45
N CYS A 40 -5.99 -8.17 -4.70
CA CYS A 40 -4.98 -8.57 -3.73
C CYS A 40 -4.96 -7.65 -2.51
N LEU A 41 -4.99 -6.34 -2.73
CA LEU A 41 -4.99 -5.32 -1.67
C LEU A 41 -6.25 -5.38 -0.80
N ARG A 42 -7.44 -5.49 -1.41
CA ARG A 42 -8.70 -5.70 -0.65
C ARG A 42 -8.61 -6.93 0.25
N GLY A 43 -8.05 -8.02 -0.26
CA GLY A 43 -7.81 -9.24 0.52
C GLY A 43 -6.85 -9.01 1.70
N MET A 44 -5.73 -8.34 1.48
CA MET A 44 -4.77 -8.01 2.55
C MET A 44 -5.40 -7.12 3.62
N VAL A 45 -6.19 -6.11 3.21
CA VAL A 45 -6.90 -5.21 4.14
C VAL A 45 -7.95 -5.97 4.93
N ALA A 46 -8.72 -6.86 4.30
CA ALA A 46 -9.70 -7.69 5.00
C ALA A 46 -9.04 -8.55 6.09
N THR A 47 -7.95 -9.26 5.77
CA THR A 47 -7.19 -10.05 6.75
C THR A 47 -6.57 -9.17 7.84
N PHE A 48 -6.09 -7.98 7.49
CA PHE A 48 -5.61 -7.03 8.49
C PHE A 48 -6.71 -6.58 9.45
N PHE A 49 -7.92 -6.26 8.96
CA PHE A 49 -9.05 -5.90 9.79
C PHE A 49 -9.56 -7.04 10.66
N GLU A 50 -9.54 -8.29 10.17
CA GLU A 50 -9.81 -9.47 11.01
C GLU A 50 -8.84 -9.55 12.19
N ARG A 51 -7.53 -9.32 11.94
CA ARG A 51 -6.53 -9.26 13.00
C ARG A 51 -6.79 -8.09 13.96
N VAL A 52 -7.14 -6.90 13.45
CA VAL A 52 -7.50 -5.76 14.31
C VAL A 52 -8.65 -6.10 15.24
N ARG A 53 -9.75 -6.65 14.70
CA ARG A 53 -10.95 -7.01 15.47
C ARG A 53 -10.71 -8.14 16.46
N LEU A 54 -9.77 -9.04 16.20
CA LEU A 54 -9.39 -10.09 17.14
C LEU A 54 -8.85 -9.51 18.47
N TYR A 55 -8.08 -8.42 18.40
CA TYR A 55 -7.52 -7.76 19.59
C TYR A 55 -8.34 -6.54 20.05
N ASN A 56 -9.20 -6.00 19.18
CA ASN A 56 -10.03 -4.83 19.41
C ASN A 56 -11.48 -5.11 18.97
N PRO A 57 -12.23 -5.98 19.69
CA PRO A 57 -13.53 -6.49 19.22
C PRO A 57 -14.62 -5.43 19.05
N GLN A 58 -14.47 -4.26 19.69
CA GLN A 58 -15.39 -3.14 19.59
C GLN A 58 -14.95 -2.08 18.55
N LEU A 59 -13.76 -2.22 17.96
CA LEU A 59 -13.23 -1.26 17.00
C LEU A 59 -13.85 -1.49 15.62
N ASP A 60 -14.62 -0.52 15.15
CA ASP A 60 -15.07 -0.50 13.77
C ASP A 60 -13.89 -0.28 12.83
N CYS A 61 -13.90 -0.99 11.70
CA CYS A 61 -12.85 -0.92 10.68
C CYS A 61 -13.49 -0.73 9.31
N GLN A 62 -13.10 0.34 8.63
CA GLN A 62 -13.74 0.80 7.40
C GLN A 62 -12.70 0.86 6.27
N LEU A 63 -13.02 0.20 5.16
CA LEU A 63 -12.26 0.31 3.92
C LEU A 63 -12.91 1.42 3.08
N VAL A 64 -12.09 2.37 2.65
CA VAL A 64 -12.46 3.44 1.72
C VAL A 64 -11.66 3.24 0.43
N GLU A 65 -12.29 3.46 -0.72
CA GLU A 65 -11.60 3.42 -2.01
C GLU A 65 -11.89 4.70 -2.79
N VAL A 66 -10.86 5.25 -3.41
CA VAL A 66 -10.96 6.44 -4.25
C VAL A 66 -10.10 6.25 -5.48
N SER A 67 -10.63 6.61 -6.65
CA SER A 67 -9.92 6.50 -7.94
C SER A 67 -9.69 7.91 -8.51
N PRO A 68 -8.71 8.68 -7.98
CA PRO A 68 -8.57 10.10 -8.30
C PRO A 68 -8.26 10.35 -9.79
N ARG A 69 -7.49 9.46 -10.43
CA ARG A 69 -7.17 9.56 -11.87
C ARG A 69 -8.40 9.40 -12.79
N ASP A 70 -9.36 8.58 -12.36
CA ASP A 70 -10.56 8.27 -13.15
C ASP A 70 -11.70 9.26 -12.85
N THR A 71 -11.87 9.62 -11.57
CA THR A 71 -13.05 10.35 -11.09
C THR A 71 -12.78 11.79 -10.68
N ASN A 72 -11.52 12.21 -10.55
CA ASN A 72 -11.10 13.48 -9.92
C ASN A 72 -11.62 13.68 -8.47
N ASN A 73 -12.15 12.64 -7.82
CA ASN A 73 -12.55 12.75 -6.42
C ASN A 73 -11.31 12.97 -5.54
N PRO A 74 -11.37 13.91 -4.58
CA PRO A 74 -10.25 14.18 -3.69
C PRO A 74 -9.98 12.97 -2.79
N ILE A 75 -8.71 12.76 -2.45
CA ILE A 75 -8.29 11.70 -1.55
C ILE A 75 -8.81 12.03 -0.13
N PRO A 76 -9.66 11.18 0.49
CA PRO A 76 -10.24 11.47 1.80
C PRO A 76 -9.17 11.70 2.87
N ARG A 77 -9.30 12.77 3.67
CA ARG A 77 -8.34 13.10 4.75
C ARG A 77 -8.71 12.55 6.12
N ASP A 78 -9.84 11.85 6.19
CA ASP A 78 -10.40 11.25 7.40
C ASP A 78 -10.04 9.76 7.54
N CYS A 79 -9.06 9.27 6.78
CA CYS A 79 -8.50 7.92 6.95
C CYS A 79 -7.18 7.98 7.73
N ASP A 80 -6.82 6.87 8.35
CA ASP A 80 -5.61 6.76 9.17
C ASP A 80 -4.46 6.11 8.38
N LEU A 81 -4.78 5.13 7.54
CA LEU A 81 -3.82 4.38 6.72
C LEU A 81 -4.18 4.46 5.24
N TYR A 82 -3.17 4.59 4.38
CA TYR A 82 -3.36 4.73 2.94
C TYR A 82 -2.46 3.78 2.16
N ILE A 83 -3.01 3.11 1.15
CA ILE A 83 -2.24 2.34 0.18
C ILE A 83 -2.47 2.94 -1.20
N GLY A 84 -1.44 3.55 -1.77
CA GLY A 84 -1.45 4.01 -3.16
C GLY A 84 -1.03 2.89 -4.10
N THR A 85 -1.87 2.57 -5.09
CA THR A 85 -1.61 1.43 -5.98
C THR A 85 -0.64 1.77 -7.11
N GLY A 86 -0.16 0.72 -7.78
CA GLY A 86 0.34 0.89 -9.14
C GLY A 86 -0.74 1.37 -10.11
N GLY A 87 -0.35 1.63 -11.35
CA GLY A 87 -1.24 2.11 -12.39
C GLY A 87 -0.55 2.11 -13.76
N PRO A 88 -1.31 2.11 -14.85
CA PRO A 88 -0.75 2.24 -16.18
C PRO A 88 -0.39 3.71 -16.47
N GLY A 89 0.44 3.91 -17.49
CA GLY A 89 0.75 5.23 -18.03
C GLY A 89 2.13 5.75 -17.64
N SER A 90 2.32 7.03 -17.90
CA SER A 90 3.50 7.81 -17.54
C SER A 90 3.30 8.47 -16.19
N PRO A 91 4.33 8.59 -15.35
CA PRO A 91 4.22 9.35 -14.11
C PRO A 91 4.06 10.86 -14.37
N PHE A 92 4.23 11.31 -15.61
CA PHE A 92 3.94 12.68 -16.05
C PHE A 92 2.50 12.85 -16.60
N ASP A 93 1.72 11.77 -16.67
CA ASP A 93 0.32 11.86 -17.09
C ASP A 93 -0.49 12.67 -16.07
N GLY A 94 -1.40 13.51 -16.59
CA GLY A 94 -2.25 14.36 -15.78
C GLY A 94 -1.53 15.53 -15.10
N ALA A 95 -0.30 15.86 -15.51
CA ALA A 95 0.38 17.06 -15.03
C ALA A 95 -0.49 18.31 -15.28
N GLY A 96 -0.90 18.98 -14.20
CA GLY A 96 -1.82 20.12 -14.25
C GLY A 96 -3.29 19.78 -14.05
N ASP A 97 -3.65 18.49 -13.94
CA ASP A 97 -5.00 18.07 -13.60
C ASP A 97 -5.28 18.24 -12.10
N PRO A 98 -6.54 18.53 -11.69
CA PRO A 98 -6.90 18.73 -10.29
C PRO A 98 -6.45 17.61 -9.35
N TRP A 99 -6.55 16.35 -9.78
CA TRP A 99 -6.17 15.20 -8.95
C TRP A 99 -4.67 15.17 -8.62
N THR A 100 -3.79 15.68 -9.49
CA THR A 100 -2.35 15.74 -9.20
C THR A 100 -2.03 16.74 -8.09
N PHE A 101 -2.70 17.89 -8.10
CA PHE A 101 -2.57 18.88 -7.03
C PHE A 101 -3.13 18.38 -5.69
N ASP A 102 -4.25 17.65 -5.71
CA ASP A 102 -4.80 17.03 -4.50
C ASP A 102 -3.87 15.96 -3.92
N LEU A 103 -3.26 15.14 -4.79
CA LEU A 103 -2.28 14.13 -4.40
C LEU A 103 -0.99 14.76 -3.84
N ALA A 104 -0.48 15.82 -4.44
CA ALA A 104 0.67 16.56 -3.93
C ALA A 104 0.39 17.10 -2.51
N ARG A 105 -0.76 17.77 -2.34
CA ARG A 105 -1.20 18.24 -1.02
C ARG A 105 -1.39 17.10 -0.03
N PHE A 106 -1.85 15.94 -0.49
CA PHE A 106 -2.03 14.76 0.36
C PHE A 106 -0.73 14.28 0.95
N PHE A 107 0.33 14.23 0.14
CA PHE A 107 1.66 13.85 0.61
C PHE A 107 2.13 14.81 1.69
N ASP A 108 2.03 16.13 1.46
CA ASP A 108 2.46 17.14 2.44
C ASP A 108 1.67 17.03 3.75
N GLU A 109 0.34 16.96 3.68
CA GLU A 109 -0.53 16.82 4.87
C GLU A 109 -0.31 15.50 5.62
N THR A 110 0.09 14.43 4.91
CA THR A 110 0.47 13.15 5.53
C THR A 110 1.74 13.35 6.37
N VAL A 111 2.79 13.94 5.78
CA VAL A 111 4.05 14.22 6.49
C VAL A 111 3.80 15.13 7.71
N GLU A 112 3.07 16.21 7.53
CA GLU A 112 2.72 17.15 8.61
C GLU A 112 1.98 16.44 9.75
N SER A 113 1.00 15.59 9.42
CA SER A 113 0.24 14.85 10.43
C SER A 113 1.10 13.83 11.18
N THR A 114 2.05 13.16 10.52
CA THR A 114 2.96 12.22 11.17
C THR A 114 3.95 12.95 12.07
N ILE A 115 4.49 14.10 11.65
CA ILE A 115 5.39 14.92 12.46
C ILE A 115 4.67 15.45 13.70
N LYS A 116 3.43 15.93 13.54
CA LYS A 116 2.58 16.37 14.65
C LYS A 116 2.27 15.23 15.61
N GLY A 117 2.11 14.02 15.07
CA GLY A 117 1.77 12.82 15.82
C GLY A 117 0.38 12.89 16.44
N GLY A 118 0.15 12.04 17.44
CA GLY A 118 -1.12 11.99 18.16
C GLY A 118 -2.20 11.22 17.41
N VAL A 119 -3.45 11.58 17.70
CA VAL A 119 -4.62 10.79 17.31
C VAL A 119 -4.83 10.83 15.79
N ASP A 120 -4.59 11.97 15.14
CA ASP A 120 -4.88 12.19 13.71
C ASP A 120 -3.69 11.93 12.76
N GLN A 121 -2.69 11.18 13.21
CA GLN A 121 -1.56 10.80 12.36
C GLN A 121 -2.04 9.94 11.18
N ARG A 122 -1.49 10.23 9.99
CA ARG A 122 -1.73 9.46 8.77
C ARG A 122 -0.46 8.73 8.36
N ALA A 123 -0.59 7.67 7.57
CA ALA A 123 0.54 7.03 6.92
C ALA A 123 0.17 6.50 5.54
N MET A 124 1.09 6.59 4.59
CA MET A 124 0.92 6.10 3.22
C MET A 124 2.00 5.07 2.85
N PHE A 125 1.54 4.00 2.20
CA PHE A 125 2.39 3.06 1.47
C PHE A 125 2.15 3.21 -0.04
N ALA A 126 3.15 3.67 -0.78
CA ALA A 126 3.03 3.96 -2.21
C ALA A 126 3.68 2.87 -3.08
N ILE A 127 2.92 2.29 -4.00
CA ILE A 127 3.34 1.15 -4.83
C ILE A 127 3.44 1.58 -6.29
N CYS A 128 4.54 1.22 -6.97
CA CYS A 128 4.75 1.39 -8.41
C CYS A 128 4.38 2.81 -8.89
N HIS A 129 3.27 3.03 -9.58
CA HIS A 129 2.87 4.37 -10.03
C HIS A 129 2.68 5.38 -8.88
N SER A 130 2.10 5.01 -7.74
CA SER A 130 2.08 5.92 -6.58
C SER A 130 3.49 6.23 -6.06
N PHE A 131 4.43 5.28 -6.13
CA PHE A 131 5.84 5.55 -5.83
C PHE A 131 6.42 6.58 -6.81
N GLU A 132 6.12 6.47 -8.10
CA GLU A 132 6.59 7.42 -9.12
C GLU A 132 6.06 8.84 -8.87
N MET A 133 4.78 8.96 -8.50
CA MET A 133 4.17 10.25 -8.12
C MET A 133 4.85 10.85 -6.89
N ALA A 134 5.16 10.02 -5.88
CA ALA A 134 5.89 10.48 -4.69
C ALA A 134 7.31 10.93 -5.02
N VAL A 135 8.03 10.21 -5.89
CA VAL A 135 9.36 10.60 -6.38
C VAL A 135 9.29 11.97 -7.07
N GLN A 136 8.29 12.21 -7.91
CA GLN A 136 8.12 13.52 -8.57
C GLN A 136 7.82 14.64 -7.59
N HIS A 137 6.89 14.41 -6.65
CA HIS A 137 6.49 15.42 -5.67
C HIS A 137 7.66 15.85 -4.77
N PHE A 138 8.36 14.87 -4.20
CA PHE A 138 9.46 15.13 -3.27
C PHE A 138 10.80 15.42 -3.96
N ALA A 139 10.90 15.15 -5.26
CA ALA A 139 12.03 15.45 -6.13
C ALA A 139 13.39 14.94 -5.60
N PHE A 140 13.41 13.77 -4.95
CA PHE A 140 14.65 13.16 -4.43
C PHE A 140 15.34 12.25 -5.46
N ALA A 141 14.73 11.98 -6.61
CA ALA A 141 15.30 11.19 -7.68
C ALA A 141 14.69 11.60 -9.02
N LYS A 142 15.32 11.18 -10.12
CA LYS A 142 14.83 11.40 -11.48
C LYS A 142 13.98 10.23 -11.94
N MET A 143 12.76 10.50 -12.40
CA MET A 143 11.98 9.53 -13.17
C MET A 143 12.46 9.48 -14.63
N ALA A 144 12.90 8.31 -15.08
CA ALA A 144 13.39 8.08 -16.44
C ALA A 144 12.63 6.93 -17.13
N PRO A 145 12.38 7.03 -18.45
CA PRO A 145 11.83 5.92 -19.21
C PRO A 145 12.90 4.85 -19.41
N ARG A 146 12.49 3.58 -19.38
CA ARG A 146 13.37 2.46 -19.72
C ARG A 146 13.35 2.22 -21.22
N VAL A 147 14.51 1.84 -21.76
CA VAL A 147 14.61 1.34 -23.15
C VAL A 147 13.80 0.06 -23.28
N ASP A 148 14.02 -0.87 -22.34
CA ASP A 148 13.29 -2.12 -22.24
C ASP A 148 12.48 -2.18 -20.96
N ARG A 149 11.22 -2.63 -21.10
CA ARG A 149 10.33 -2.87 -19.96
C ARG A 149 10.99 -3.80 -18.96
N LYS A 150 10.92 -3.47 -17.67
CA LYS A 150 11.27 -4.40 -16.59
C LYS A 150 10.02 -5.20 -16.22
N PHE A 151 10.09 -6.52 -16.30
CA PHE A 151 8.92 -7.35 -16.01
C PHE A 151 9.26 -8.77 -15.55
N GLY A 152 8.38 -9.34 -14.71
CA GLY A 152 8.50 -10.69 -14.14
C GLY A 152 8.94 -10.67 -12.69
N ILE A 153 9.33 -11.83 -12.14
CA ILE A 153 9.76 -11.91 -10.74
C ILE A 153 11.26 -11.70 -10.63
N MET A 154 11.65 -10.68 -9.90
CA MET A 154 13.03 -10.21 -9.82
C MET A 154 13.50 -10.12 -8.36
N PRO A 155 14.80 -10.34 -8.11
CA PRO A 155 15.39 -10.04 -6.81
C PRO A 155 15.49 -8.53 -6.60
N VAL A 156 15.19 -8.08 -5.39
CA VAL A 156 15.32 -6.71 -4.91
C VAL A 156 16.36 -6.72 -3.80
N TYR A 157 17.38 -5.86 -3.87
CA TYR A 157 18.53 -5.91 -2.97
C TYR A 157 18.46 -4.80 -1.92
N MET A 158 18.56 -5.17 -0.64
CA MET A 158 18.47 -4.19 0.45
C MET A 158 19.80 -3.48 0.67
N THR A 159 19.74 -2.16 0.87
CA THR A 159 20.85 -1.36 1.39
C THR A 159 21.11 -1.71 2.87
N PRO A 160 22.24 -1.27 3.46
CA PRO A 160 22.44 -1.40 4.90
C PRO A 160 21.28 -0.80 5.73
N ALA A 161 20.77 0.37 5.33
CA ALA A 161 19.60 0.99 5.95
C ALA A 161 18.36 0.10 5.83
N GLY A 162 18.09 -0.45 4.63
CA GLY A 162 16.98 -1.36 4.39
C GLY A 162 17.03 -2.64 5.22
N GLN A 163 18.22 -3.20 5.46
CA GLN A 163 18.40 -4.41 6.29
C GLN A 163 18.03 -4.18 7.76
N THR A 164 18.14 -2.94 8.24
CA THR A 164 17.75 -2.57 9.61
C THR A 164 16.35 -1.96 9.69
N HIS A 165 15.82 -1.47 8.58
CA HIS A 165 14.54 -0.77 8.56
C HIS A 165 13.37 -1.75 8.75
N PRO A 166 12.39 -1.49 9.64
CA PRO A 166 11.31 -2.45 9.94
C PRO A 166 10.48 -2.89 8.73
N LEU A 167 10.46 -2.10 7.65
CA LEU A 167 9.78 -2.46 6.41
C LEU A 167 10.43 -3.67 5.72
N LEU A 168 11.77 -3.72 5.69
CA LEU A 168 12.52 -4.68 4.86
C LEU A 168 13.45 -5.61 5.66
N ALA A 169 13.70 -5.32 6.94
CA ALA A 169 14.51 -6.15 7.83
C ALA A 169 14.12 -7.65 7.84
N PRO A 170 12.82 -8.05 7.77
CA PRO A 170 12.45 -9.46 7.74
C PRO A 170 13.05 -10.26 6.55
N PHE A 171 13.46 -9.57 5.49
CA PHE A 171 13.94 -10.20 4.26
C PHE A 171 15.47 -10.31 4.16
N GLY A 172 16.24 -9.80 5.13
CA GLY A 172 17.69 -9.88 5.10
C GLY A 172 18.29 -9.10 3.94
N ASP A 173 19.14 -9.74 3.13
CA ASP A 173 19.92 -9.06 2.07
C ASP A 173 19.16 -8.86 0.75
N ARG A 174 18.11 -9.63 0.50
CA ARG A 174 17.24 -9.49 -0.68
C ARG A 174 15.84 -10.07 -0.48
N LEU A 175 14.88 -9.53 -1.20
CA LEU A 175 13.55 -10.13 -1.39
C LEU A 175 13.29 -10.42 -2.87
N PHE A 176 12.17 -11.06 -3.18
CA PHE A 176 11.72 -11.30 -4.55
C PHE A 176 10.33 -10.71 -4.74
N ALA A 177 10.15 -9.92 -5.78
CA ALA A 177 8.88 -9.26 -6.06
C ALA A 177 8.55 -9.31 -7.55
N PHE A 178 7.27 -9.17 -7.86
CA PHE A 178 6.83 -8.96 -9.23
C PHE A 178 7.14 -7.53 -9.65
N GLU A 179 7.77 -7.36 -10.82
CA GLU A 179 7.98 -6.08 -11.47
C GLU A 179 7.17 -6.06 -12.78
N HIS A 180 6.64 -4.89 -13.14
CA HIS A 180 6.04 -4.63 -14.44
C HIS A 180 6.02 -3.11 -14.69
N ARG A 181 7.14 -2.56 -15.18
CA ARG A 181 7.34 -1.11 -15.28
C ARG A 181 8.10 -0.69 -16.53
N ASN A 182 7.68 0.44 -17.09
CA ASN A 182 8.39 1.14 -18.18
C ASN A 182 9.15 2.37 -17.69
N TRP A 183 8.99 2.74 -16.42
CA TRP A 183 9.63 3.88 -15.78
C TRP A 183 10.45 3.44 -14.58
N GLU A 184 11.44 4.23 -14.24
CA GLU A 184 12.31 3.98 -13.10
C GLU A 184 12.79 5.26 -12.43
N ALA A 185 12.86 5.24 -11.11
CA ALA A 185 13.57 6.25 -10.34
C ALA A 185 15.07 5.94 -10.33
N VAL A 186 15.87 6.87 -10.85
CA VAL A 186 17.33 6.80 -10.93
C VAL A 186 17.95 8.12 -10.46
N ASP A 187 19.28 8.18 -10.38
CA ASP A 187 20.03 9.40 -10.03
C ASP A 187 19.54 10.02 -8.71
N LEU A 188 19.63 9.25 -7.62
CA LEU A 188 19.25 9.66 -6.27
C LEU A 188 19.99 10.93 -5.83
N ASP A 189 19.24 11.92 -5.34
CA ASP A 189 19.77 13.03 -4.55
C ASP A 189 19.68 12.66 -3.06
N GLU A 190 20.76 12.10 -2.53
CA GLU A 190 20.86 11.66 -1.14
C GLU A 190 20.68 12.83 -0.15
N ARG A 191 21.12 14.05 -0.52
CA ARG A 191 20.97 15.23 0.36
C ARG A 191 19.51 15.64 0.43
N LYS A 192 18.81 15.64 -0.70
CA LYS A 192 17.38 15.92 -0.74
C LYS A 192 16.60 14.88 0.06
N LEU A 193 16.86 13.58 -0.14
CA LEU A 193 16.19 12.53 0.62
C LEU A 193 16.45 12.65 2.14
N ALA A 194 17.70 12.89 2.55
CA ALA A 194 18.04 13.10 3.95
C ALA A 194 17.36 14.34 4.55
N SER A 195 17.21 15.42 3.78
CA SER A 195 16.49 16.64 4.23
C SER A 195 15.01 16.41 4.51
N LEU A 196 14.41 15.37 3.90
CA LEU A 196 13.04 14.93 4.15
C LEU A 196 12.94 13.97 5.36
N GLY A 197 14.08 13.60 5.97
CA GLY A 197 14.16 12.56 7.00
C GLY A 197 14.12 11.14 6.44
N GLY A 198 14.27 10.97 5.12
CA GLY A 198 14.14 9.70 4.43
C GLY A 198 15.44 8.89 4.35
N SER A 199 15.32 7.67 3.83
CA SER A 199 16.42 6.72 3.62
C SER A 199 16.15 5.78 2.46
N LEU A 200 17.19 5.54 1.64
CA LEU A 200 17.15 4.55 0.58
C LEU A 200 17.20 3.14 1.18
N LEU A 201 16.18 2.31 0.91
CA LEU A 201 16.05 0.99 1.52
C LEU A 201 16.43 -0.15 0.57
N ALA A 202 16.15 -0.03 -0.73
CA ALA A 202 16.42 -1.10 -1.68
C ALA A 202 16.71 -0.62 -3.10
N LEU A 203 17.49 -1.43 -3.83
CA LEU A 203 18.00 -1.19 -5.18
C LEU A 203 17.78 -2.40 -6.09
N GLU A 204 17.78 -2.14 -7.40
CA GLU A 204 17.70 -3.18 -8.44
C GLU A 204 18.97 -4.04 -8.53
N SER A 205 20.11 -3.48 -8.11
CA SER A 205 21.41 -4.17 -8.11
C SER A 205 22.13 -3.99 -6.78
N ARG A 206 22.83 -5.04 -6.34
CA ARG A 206 23.63 -5.00 -5.10
C ARG A 206 24.74 -3.94 -5.15
N ASP A 207 25.35 -3.76 -6.32
CA ASP A 207 26.37 -2.75 -6.62
C ASP A 207 25.77 -1.44 -7.17
N GLY A 208 24.44 -1.35 -7.26
CA GLY A 208 23.72 -0.22 -7.85
C GLY A 208 23.82 -0.10 -9.37
N ILE A 209 24.46 -1.02 -10.10
CA ILE A 209 24.71 -0.88 -11.55
C ILE A 209 24.47 -2.17 -12.34
N SER A 210 24.98 -3.32 -11.90
CA SER A 210 25.10 -4.56 -12.70
C SER A 210 23.81 -5.11 -13.31
N LYS A 211 22.66 -4.86 -12.69
CA LYS A 211 21.33 -5.34 -13.12
C LYS A 211 20.34 -4.21 -13.38
N GLY A 212 20.81 -2.96 -13.30
CA GLY A 212 19.98 -1.75 -13.34
C GLY A 212 20.29 -0.81 -12.16
N ARG A 213 20.03 0.48 -12.36
CA ARG A 213 20.32 1.54 -11.40
C ARG A 213 19.09 1.99 -10.60
N ALA A 214 17.95 1.31 -10.76
CA ALA A 214 16.71 1.78 -10.18
C ALA A 214 16.71 1.69 -8.66
N ILE A 215 16.12 2.72 -8.06
CA ILE A 215 15.66 2.74 -6.68
C ILE A 215 14.39 1.89 -6.60
N LEU A 216 14.34 0.94 -5.65
CA LEU A 216 13.23 -0.01 -5.53
C LEU A 216 12.44 0.11 -4.24
N GLY A 217 13.04 0.63 -3.17
CA GLY A 217 12.36 0.86 -1.89
C GLY A 217 12.95 2.03 -1.13
N VAL A 218 12.09 2.88 -0.56
CA VAL A 218 12.47 4.14 0.10
C VAL A 218 11.54 4.39 1.29
N ASP A 219 12.11 4.84 2.41
CA ASP A 219 11.39 5.58 3.43
C ASP A 219 11.55 7.06 3.05
N ILE A 220 10.52 7.70 2.51
CA ILE A 220 10.67 8.98 1.80
C ILE A 220 10.72 10.14 2.79
N ALA A 221 9.77 10.15 3.70
CA ALA A 221 9.52 11.19 4.68
C ALA A 221 8.68 10.60 5.82
N PRO A 222 8.55 11.28 6.98
CA PRO A 222 7.69 10.81 8.06
C PRO A 222 6.31 10.38 7.56
N GLY A 223 5.99 9.09 7.75
CA GLY A 223 4.69 8.53 7.38
C GLY A 223 4.56 8.03 5.95
N ILE A 224 5.54 8.25 5.07
CA ILE A 224 5.47 7.84 3.66
C ILE A 224 6.61 6.88 3.34
N GLU A 225 6.25 5.61 3.12
CA GLU A 225 7.16 4.60 2.57
C GLU A 225 6.66 4.14 1.21
N ALA A 226 7.59 3.77 0.34
CA ALA A 226 7.24 3.49 -1.03
C ALA A 226 8.12 2.41 -1.66
N VAL A 227 7.55 1.66 -2.60
CA VAL A 227 8.24 0.64 -3.38
C VAL A 227 7.88 0.74 -4.86
N GLN A 228 8.86 0.54 -5.73
CA GLN A 228 8.67 0.59 -7.18
C GLN A 228 8.09 -0.73 -7.72
N PHE A 229 8.29 -1.84 -7.01
CA PHE A 229 7.80 -3.18 -7.37
C PHE A 229 6.41 -3.47 -6.80
N HIS A 230 5.84 -4.63 -7.11
CA HIS A 230 4.50 -5.06 -6.70
C HIS A 230 4.54 -6.14 -5.60
N PRO A 231 4.65 -5.76 -4.32
CA PRO A 231 4.61 -6.72 -3.21
C PRO A 231 3.22 -7.36 -3.03
N GLU A 232 2.18 -6.78 -3.61
CA GLU A 232 0.80 -7.26 -3.56
C GLU A 232 0.53 -8.44 -4.51
N ALA A 233 1.45 -8.74 -5.43
CA ALA A 233 1.24 -9.78 -6.43
C ALA A 233 1.16 -11.18 -5.79
N ASP A 234 0.01 -11.85 -5.97
CA ASP A 234 -0.19 -13.22 -5.52
C ASP A 234 0.21 -14.27 -6.57
N ARG A 235 0.29 -15.54 -6.16
CA ARG A 235 0.66 -16.65 -7.04
C ARG A 235 -0.24 -16.71 -8.27
N ALA A 236 -1.56 -16.63 -8.09
CA ALA A 236 -2.52 -16.77 -9.17
C ALA A 236 -2.37 -15.66 -10.22
N GLY A 237 -2.13 -14.42 -9.79
CA GLY A 237 -1.88 -13.28 -10.67
C GLY A 237 -0.61 -13.47 -11.49
N VAL A 238 0.49 -13.88 -10.85
CA VAL A 238 1.76 -14.11 -11.56
C VAL A 238 1.67 -15.31 -12.50
N VAL A 239 1.04 -16.41 -12.08
CA VAL A 239 0.82 -17.59 -12.94
C VAL A 239 -0.03 -17.24 -14.16
N ASN A 240 -1.13 -16.50 -13.97
CA ASN A 240 -1.95 -16.05 -15.08
C ASN A 240 -1.16 -15.17 -16.07
N TRP A 241 -0.25 -14.35 -15.57
CA TRP A 241 0.60 -13.51 -16.42
C TRP A 241 1.65 -14.34 -17.19
N ILE A 242 2.39 -15.23 -16.52
CA ILE A 242 3.48 -16.00 -17.12
C ILE A 242 3.00 -17.13 -18.05
N SER A 243 1.80 -17.65 -17.84
CA SER A 243 1.25 -18.77 -18.64
C SER A 243 0.80 -18.35 -20.04
N ARG A 244 0.76 -17.03 -20.30
CA ARG A 244 0.43 -16.47 -21.60
C ARG A 244 1.61 -16.64 -22.56
N PRO A 245 1.45 -17.29 -23.72
CA PRO A 245 2.55 -17.56 -24.65
C PRO A 245 3.32 -16.30 -25.07
N GLU A 246 2.62 -15.18 -25.27
CA GLU A 246 3.25 -13.92 -25.65
C GLU A 246 4.13 -13.32 -24.54
N GLN A 247 3.72 -13.47 -23.27
CA GLN A 247 4.50 -12.99 -22.13
C GLN A 247 5.73 -13.87 -21.89
N ALA A 248 5.56 -15.19 -22.01
CA ALA A 248 6.68 -16.14 -21.92
C ALA A 248 7.70 -15.90 -23.04
N ALA A 249 7.25 -15.69 -24.28
CA ALA A 249 8.11 -15.39 -25.42
C ALA A 249 8.85 -14.05 -25.23
N ALA A 250 8.15 -12.99 -24.83
CA ALA A 250 8.76 -11.70 -24.55
C ALA A 250 9.80 -11.80 -23.42
N PHE A 251 9.50 -12.54 -22.35
CA PHE A 251 10.44 -12.75 -21.24
C PHE A 251 11.70 -13.47 -21.71
N LYS A 252 11.57 -14.56 -22.46
CA LYS A 252 12.71 -15.32 -22.99
C LYS A 252 13.56 -14.47 -23.94
N ALA A 253 12.93 -13.65 -24.77
CA ALA A 253 13.63 -12.72 -25.65
C ALA A 253 14.42 -11.66 -24.86
N THR A 254 13.87 -11.18 -23.76
CA THR A 254 14.48 -10.11 -22.95
C THR A 254 15.58 -10.62 -22.00
N TYR A 255 15.32 -11.73 -21.31
CA TYR A 255 16.16 -12.21 -20.20
C TYR A 255 16.80 -13.58 -20.43
N GLY A 256 16.49 -14.26 -21.53
CA GLY A 256 16.97 -15.60 -21.85
C GLY A 256 16.22 -16.74 -21.12
N GLU A 257 16.39 -17.95 -21.65
CA GLU A 257 15.72 -19.16 -21.15
C GLU A 257 16.13 -19.49 -19.70
N VAL A 258 17.41 -19.31 -19.34
CA VAL A 258 17.92 -19.62 -17.99
C VAL A 258 17.20 -18.78 -16.93
N THR A 259 17.02 -17.48 -17.19
CA THR A 259 16.32 -16.57 -16.28
C THR A 259 14.83 -16.88 -16.22
N TYR A 260 14.22 -17.26 -17.35
CA TYR A 260 12.81 -17.68 -17.39
C TYR A 260 12.56 -18.89 -16.48
N GLN A 261 13.41 -19.92 -16.59
CA GLN A 261 13.31 -21.09 -15.73
C GLN A 261 13.58 -20.76 -14.24
N ALA A 262 14.50 -19.82 -13.97
CA ALA A 262 14.74 -19.35 -12.60
C ALA A 262 13.54 -18.56 -12.02
N MET A 263 12.84 -17.80 -12.84
CA MET A 263 11.60 -17.12 -12.47
C MET A 263 10.49 -18.15 -12.16
N LEU A 264 10.31 -19.19 -12.97
CA LEU A 264 9.32 -20.24 -12.68
C LEU A 264 9.55 -20.91 -11.33
N ARG A 265 10.82 -21.29 -11.04
CA ARG A 265 11.20 -21.86 -9.73
C ARG A 265 10.96 -20.90 -8.55
N THR A 266 10.85 -19.59 -8.81
CA THR A 266 10.56 -18.62 -7.76
C THR A 266 9.16 -18.77 -7.19
N LEU A 267 8.20 -19.19 -8.02
CA LEU A 267 6.82 -19.32 -7.61
C LEU A 267 6.58 -20.45 -6.61
N ASP A 268 7.44 -21.46 -6.59
CA ASP A 268 7.36 -22.62 -5.71
C ASP A 268 8.20 -22.48 -4.44
N ASP A 269 9.09 -21.47 -4.36
CA ASP A 269 9.90 -21.22 -3.17
C ASP A 269 9.14 -20.30 -2.20
N PRO A 270 8.69 -20.81 -1.03
CA PRO A 270 7.89 -20.03 -0.08
C PRO A 270 8.63 -18.80 0.43
N ARG A 271 9.97 -18.77 0.39
CA ARG A 271 10.79 -17.65 0.90
C ARG A 271 10.88 -16.47 -0.06
N ARG A 272 10.23 -16.55 -1.22
CA ARG A 272 10.34 -15.54 -2.29
C ARG A 272 9.07 -14.69 -2.38
N VAL A 273 8.34 -14.75 -3.49
CA VAL A 273 7.16 -13.87 -3.71
C VAL A 273 6.11 -14.08 -2.64
N ALA A 274 5.90 -15.33 -2.22
CA ALA A 274 4.96 -15.66 -1.15
C ALA A 274 5.32 -14.94 0.16
N ARG A 275 6.59 -14.98 0.56
CA ARG A 275 7.08 -14.27 1.75
C ARG A 275 6.96 -12.75 1.63
N THR A 276 7.28 -12.17 0.47
CA THR A 276 7.09 -10.73 0.20
C THR A 276 5.63 -10.32 0.37
N TYR A 277 4.71 -11.09 -0.21
CA TYR A 277 3.26 -10.89 -0.09
C TYR A 277 2.80 -10.95 1.37
N THR A 278 3.29 -11.94 2.13
CA THR A 278 2.90 -12.17 3.52
C THR A 278 3.36 -11.04 4.45
N LEU A 279 4.59 -10.55 4.27
CA LEU A 279 5.23 -9.75 5.31
C LEU A 279 5.27 -8.26 5.00
N LEU A 280 5.34 -7.85 3.74
CA LEU A 280 5.72 -6.47 3.41
C LEU A 280 4.57 -5.48 3.69
N ILE A 281 3.46 -5.55 2.94
CA ILE A 281 2.29 -4.70 3.20
C ILE A 281 1.65 -5.04 4.56
N PRO A 282 1.41 -6.31 4.94
CA PRO A 282 0.81 -6.61 6.25
C PRO A 282 1.68 -6.18 7.44
N GLY A 283 3.01 -6.27 7.31
CA GLY A 283 3.95 -5.79 8.32
C GLY A 283 3.92 -4.27 8.45
N TRP A 284 3.88 -3.56 7.31
CA TRP A 284 3.68 -2.11 7.28
C TRP A 284 2.37 -1.69 7.97
N LEU A 285 1.24 -2.32 7.62
CA LEU A 285 -0.06 -2.05 8.23
C LEU A 285 -0.05 -2.26 9.74
N THR A 286 0.49 -3.40 10.18
CA THR A 286 0.61 -3.74 11.60
C THR A 286 1.44 -2.71 12.35
N ARG A 287 2.60 -2.31 11.79
CA ARG A 287 3.50 -1.34 12.42
C ARG A 287 2.85 0.05 12.50
N ARG A 288 2.22 0.53 11.43
CA ARG A 288 1.55 1.85 11.43
C ARG A 288 0.33 1.88 12.35
N PHE A 289 -0.46 0.80 12.40
CA PHE A 289 -1.51 0.66 13.39
C PHE A 289 -0.97 0.73 14.83
N ASN A 290 0.12 0.01 15.13
CA ASN A 290 0.71 0.01 16.48
C ASN A 290 1.27 1.37 16.91
N LEU A 291 1.72 2.21 15.96
CA LEU A 291 2.14 3.59 16.25
C LEU A 291 0.94 4.49 16.57
N LEU A 292 -0.22 4.23 15.95
CA LEU A 292 -1.47 4.96 16.21
C LEU A 292 -2.18 4.49 17.49
N ALA A 293 -2.12 3.20 17.78
CA ALA A 293 -2.85 2.53 18.86
C ALA A 293 -2.81 3.24 20.23
N PRO A 294 -1.65 3.64 20.78
CA PRO A 294 -1.59 4.29 22.09
C PRO A 294 -2.24 5.68 22.12
N HIS A 295 -2.43 6.32 20.96
CA HIS A 295 -3.11 7.61 20.85
C HIS A 295 -4.63 7.47 20.71
N ARG A 296 -5.13 6.27 20.41
CA ARG A 296 -6.55 6.00 20.14
C ARG A 296 -7.17 4.99 21.10
N ASP A 297 -6.45 4.66 22.18
CA ASP A 297 -6.84 3.63 23.14
C ASP A 297 -7.11 2.26 22.49
N TYR A 298 -6.37 1.94 21.41
CA TYR A 298 -6.40 0.61 20.79
C TYR A 298 -5.38 -0.31 21.46
N VAL A 299 -5.68 -1.61 21.46
CA VAL A 299 -4.74 -2.68 21.79
C VAL A 299 -3.85 -2.94 20.58
N GLY A 300 -2.54 -2.81 20.76
CA GLY A 300 -1.55 -3.11 19.72
C GLY A 300 -1.59 -4.57 19.26
N LEU A 301 -1.25 -4.80 18.00
CA LEU A 301 -1.21 -6.12 17.37
C LEU A 301 0.17 -6.76 17.53
N PRO A 302 0.23 -8.10 17.65
CA PRO A 302 1.50 -8.81 17.53
C PRO A 302 2.08 -8.71 16.11
N PRO A 303 3.38 -9.03 15.92
CA PRO A 303 3.98 -9.14 14.60
C PRO A 303 3.19 -10.07 13.67
N VAL A 304 3.26 -9.80 12.36
CA VAL A 304 2.67 -10.68 11.35
C VAL A 304 3.39 -12.03 11.38
N PRO A 305 2.66 -13.16 11.48
CA PRO A 305 3.29 -14.48 11.40
C PRO A 305 3.97 -14.68 10.04
N ASP A 306 5.20 -15.20 10.04
CA ASP A 306 5.91 -15.63 8.82
C ASP A 306 5.39 -17.01 8.39
N VAL A 307 4.10 -17.06 8.02
CA VAL A 307 3.39 -18.26 7.56
C VAL A 307 2.83 -17.98 6.17
N ILE A 308 3.08 -18.90 5.24
CA ILE A 308 2.65 -18.74 3.85
C ILE A 308 1.13 -18.91 3.73
N PRO A 309 0.41 -17.92 3.17
CA PRO A 309 -1.03 -18.01 2.98
C PRO A 309 -1.43 -19.13 2.02
N GLU A 310 -2.60 -19.73 2.25
CA GLU A 310 -3.16 -20.80 1.40
C GLU A 310 -3.27 -20.42 -0.08
N ARG A 311 -3.45 -19.13 -0.41
CA ARG A 311 -3.46 -18.65 -1.81
C ARG A 311 -2.14 -18.83 -2.56
N PHE A 312 -1.06 -19.17 -1.87
CA PHE A 312 0.22 -19.58 -2.46
C PHE A 312 0.40 -21.11 -2.50
N ALA A 313 -0.51 -21.88 -1.91
CA ALA A 313 -0.49 -23.34 -2.02
C ALA A 313 -0.81 -23.79 -3.46
N PRO A 314 -0.24 -24.91 -3.94
CA PRO A 314 -0.61 -25.48 -5.24
C PRO A 314 -2.11 -25.78 -5.30
N GLY A 315 -2.82 -25.17 -6.25
CA GLY A 315 -4.28 -25.35 -6.40
C GLY A 315 -5.15 -24.40 -5.56
N GLY A 316 -4.55 -23.45 -4.82
CA GLY A 316 -5.31 -22.42 -4.10
C GLY A 316 -6.19 -21.59 -5.04
N THR A 317 -7.50 -21.58 -4.80
CA THR A 317 -8.44 -20.73 -5.52
C THR A 317 -8.39 -19.30 -5.00
N ALA A 318 -8.61 -18.32 -5.87
CA ALA A 318 -8.77 -16.94 -5.43
C ALA A 318 -10.03 -16.84 -4.55
N MET A 319 -9.88 -16.44 -3.29
CA MET A 319 -11.04 -16.11 -2.45
C MET A 319 -11.85 -15.00 -3.14
N SER A 320 -13.14 -15.25 -3.34
CA SER A 320 -14.13 -14.21 -3.56
C SER A 320 -14.16 -13.33 -2.31
N ALA A 321 -13.39 -12.23 -2.30
CA ALA A 321 -13.54 -11.21 -1.28
C ALA A 321 -14.91 -10.55 -1.49
N THR A 322 -15.91 -10.92 -0.68
CA THR A 322 -17.11 -10.11 -0.54
C THR A 322 -16.67 -8.78 0.07
N PRO A 323 -16.70 -7.66 -0.67
CA PRO A 323 -16.23 -6.40 -0.11
C PRO A 323 -17.13 -6.00 1.06
N PRO A 324 -16.58 -5.41 2.14
CA PRO A 324 -17.41 -4.71 3.10
C PRO A 324 -18.19 -3.63 2.35
N ARG A 325 -19.45 -3.42 2.73
CA ARG A 325 -20.35 -2.45 2.08
C ARG A 325 -19.65 -1.08 2.03
N PRO A 326 -19.46 -0.46 0.85
CA PRO A 326 -18.94 0.89 0.79
C PRO A 326 -19.91 1.82 1.52
N SER A 327 -19.38 2.68 2.40
CA SER A 327 -20.17 3.74 3.00
C SER A 327 -20.52 4.76 1.92
N THR A 328 -21.81 4.95 1.65
CA THR A 328 -22.32 6.02 0.79
C THR A 328 -21.87 7.38 1.34
N PRO A 329 -21.33 8.28 0.51
CA PRO A 329 -21.06 9.65 0.93
C PRO A 329 -22.36 10.36 1.31
N PRO A 330 -22.33 11.31 2.25
CA PRO A 330 -23.51 12.09 2.61
C PRO A 330 -24.02 12.83 1.37
N SER A 331 -25.29 12.59 1.02
CA SER A 331 -25.97 13.29 -0.06
C SER A 331 -25.95 14.80 0.22
N ALA A 332 -25.31 15.56 -0.66
CA ALA A 332 -25.45 17.01 -0.66
C ALA A 332 -26.92 17.35 -0.91
N ASN A 333 -27.59 17.90 0.10
CA ASN A 333 -28.89 18.53 -0.06
C ASN A 333 -28.75 19.71 -1.03
N LEU A 334 -29.06 19.48 -2.29
CA LEU A 334 -29.32 20.53 -3.26
C LEU A 334 -30.63 21.21 -2.85
N ALA A 335 -30.51 22.32 -2.12
CA ALA A 335 -31.59 23.27 -1.97
C ALA A 335 -31.93 23.84 -3.36
N ALA A 336 -33.18 23.63 -3.78
CA ALA A 336 -33.72 24.23 -4.99
C ALA A 336 -33.70 25.77 -4.89
N PRO A 337 -33.37 26.51 -5.96
CA PRO A 337 -33.57 27.95 -5.97
C PRO A 337 -35.07 28.24 -6.08
N SER A 338 -35.58 29.01 -5.12
CA SER A 338 -36.87 29.69 -5.22
C SER A 338 -36.76 30.75 -6.31
N GLY A 339 -37.77 30.81 -7.18
CA GLY A 339 -37.72 31.55 -8.43
C GLY A 339 -37.87 33.07 -8.33
N ALA A 340 -37.53 33.72 -9.43
CA ALA A 340 -38.34 34.69 -10.18
C ALA A 340 -37.74 34.81 -11.59
#